data_AF-A0A968RRA9-F1
#
_entry.id   AF-A0A968RRA9-F1
#
_cell.length_a   1.000
_cell.length_b   1.000
_cell.length_c   1.000
_cell.angle_alpha   90.00
_cell.angle_beta   90.00
_cell.angle_gamma   90.00
#
_symmetry.space_group_name_H-M   'P 1'
#
loop_
_entity.id
_entity.type
_entity.pdbx_description
1 polymer ?
#
loop_
_entity_poly.entity_id
_entity_poly.type
_entity_poly.pdbx_seq_one_letter_code
_entity_poly.pdbx_strand_id
1 'polypeptide(L)'
;MKALRAQMNPHFLFNVLNSIKLYMVQNDARTAAKYLTKFSRLIRLILNNSKSPMVKLEEELNALLLYIEMENFRFNDKFDFELYVEEEISLGQIEIPPMILQPFVENAIWHGLMHKEDERGVLTINIKLNDAKDKLCFIIEDNGIGREKHSKSERARLPNINQLAYKLRTTALPLSMSCSKRMPV
;
A
#
# COMPACT_ATOMS: atom_id res chain seq x y z
N MET A 1 -9.43 14.13 19.11
CA MET A 1 -9.62 14.42 17.66
C MET A 1 -8.35 14.85 16.89
N LYS A 2 -7.14 14.89 17.48
CA LYS A 2 -5.89 15.17 16.74
C LYS A 2 -5.34 13.98 15.92
N ALA A 3 -5.69 12.73 16.27
CA ALA A 3 -5.10 11.53 15.65
C ALA A 3 -5.61 11.23 14.23
N LEU A 4 -6.86 11.56 13.91
CA LEU A 4 -7.47 11.31 12.60
C LEU A 4 -6.83 12.15 11.47
N ARG A 5 -6.37 13.37 11.80
CA ARG A 5 -5.66 14.26 10.86
C ARG A 5 -4.24 13.78 10.53
N ALA A 6 -3.62 13.00 11.43
CA ALA A 6 -2.26 12.48 11.19
C ALA A 6 -2.27 11.21 10.32
N GLN A 7 -3.43 10.52 10.24
CA GLN A 7 -3.62 9.30 9.46
C GLN A 7 -4.07 9.56 8.02
N MET A 8 -4.71 10.69 7.71
CA MET A 8 -4.94 11.04 6.31
C MET A 8 -3.71 11.76 5.75
N ASN A 9 -2.96 11.11 4.85
CA ASN A 9 -1.83 11.71 4.14
C ASN A 9 -2.32 12.99 3.42
N PRO A 10 -2.01 14.21 3.92
CA PRO A 10 -2.59 15.43 3.39
C PRO A 10 -2.13 15.65 1.94
N HIS A 11 -0.93 15.20 1.60
CA HIS A 11 -0.41 15.26 0.24
C HIS A 11 -1.24 14.41 -0.73
N PHE A 12 -1.60 13.18 -0.35
CA PHE A 12 -2.51 12.35 -1.15
C PHE A 12 -3.86 13.04 -1.38
N LEU A 13 -4.46 13.64 -0.34
CA LEU A 13 -5.72 14.37 -0.47
C LEU A 13 -5.64 15.50 -1.51
N PHE A 14 -4.59 16.32 -1.44
CA PHE A 14 -4.36 17.39 -2.41
C PHE A 14 -4.21 16.85 -3.84
N ASN A 15 -3.49 15.75 -4.02
CA ASN A 15 -3.26 15.17 -5.34
C ASN A 15 -4.52 14.57 -5.97
N VAL A 16 -5.35 13.90 -5.18
CA VAL A 16 -6.62 13.38 -5.66
C VAL A 16 -7.52 14.54 -6.13
N LEU A 17 -7.66 15.58 -5.30
CA LEU A 17 -8.48 16.75 -5.64
C LEU A 17 -7.98 17.47 -6.91
N ASN A 18 -6.66 17.60 -7.07
CA ASN A 18 -6.08 18.19 -8.29
C ASN A 18 -6.36 17.35 -9.54
N SER A 19 -6.32 16.01 -9.43
CA SER A 19 -6.61 15.13 -10.56
C SER A 19 -8.10 15.21 -10.94
N ILE A 20 -9.01 15.27 -9.96
CA ILE A 20 -10.45 15.50 -10.21
C ILE A 20 -10.65 16.82 -10.95
N LYS A 21 -10.03 17.90 -10.48
CA LYS A 21 -10.07 19.22 -11.13
C LYS A 21 -9.58 19.14 -12.58
N LEU A 22 -8.47 18.44 -12.84
CA LEU A 22 -7.92 18.29 -14.18
C LEU A 22 -8.91 17.61 -15.14
N TYR A 23 -9.51 16.50 -14.74
CA TYR A 23 -10.50 15.79 -15.57
C TYR A 23 -11.76 16.62 -15.83
N MET A 24 -12.21 17.40 -14.83
CA MET A 24 -13.31 18.35 -15.03
C MET A 24 -12.95 19.40 -16.09
N VAL A 25 -11.74 19.96 -16.05
CA VAL A 25 -11.26 20.95 -17.04
C VAL A 25 -11.10 20.34 -18.43
N GLN A 26 -10.74 19.05 -18.52
CA GLN A 26 -10.62 18.32 -19.78
C GLN A 26 -11.97 17.86 -20.36
N ASN A 27 -13.10 18.28 -19.80
CA ASN A 27 -14.45 17.82 -20.16
C ASN A 27 -14.66 16.30 -20.03
N ASP A 28 -13.82 15.59 -19.29
CA ASP A 28 -14.01 14.18 -18.98
C ASP A 28 -14.79 14.01 -17.67
N ALA A 29 -16.05 14.46 -17.70
CA ALA A 29 -16.93 14.45 -16.54
C ALA A 29 -17.17 13.02 -16.00
N ARG A 30 -17.14 12.00 -16.87
CA ARG A 30 -17.39 10.61 -16.47
C ARG A 30 -16.21 10.06 -15.67
N THR A 31 -14.99 10.29 -16.12
CA THR A 31 -13.75 9.93 -15.42
C THR A 31 -13.62 10.68 -14.10
N ALA A 32 -13.92 11.99 -14.09
CA ALA A 32 -13.94 12.81 -12.88
C ALA A 32 -14.93 12.26 -11.84
N ALA A 33 -16.16 11.93 -12.25
CA ALA A 33 -17.19 11.36 -11.36
C ALA A 33 -16.77 9.99 -10.80
N LYS A 34 -16.24 9.09 -11.65
CA LYS A 34 -15.74 7.78 -11.22
C LYS A 34 -14.63 7.93 -10.18
N TYR A 35 -13.69 8.84 -10.41
CA TYR A 35 -12.57 9.09 -9.51
C TYR A 35 -13.02 9.71 -8.18
N LEU A 36 -13.99 10.64 -8.21
CA LEU A 36 -14.61 11.21 -7.01
C LEU A 36 -15.37 10.16 -6.18
N THR A 37 -16.07 9.23 -6.82
CA THR A 37 -16.75 8.12 -6.12
C THR A 37 -15.74 7.20 -5.42
N LYS A 38 -14.66 6.81 -6.11
CA LYS A 38 -13.58 6.00 -5.52
C LYS A 38 -12.92 6.72 -4.33
N PHE A 39 -12.62 8.01 -4.50
CA PHE A 39 -12.07 8.84 -3.42
C PHE A 39 -12.97 8.87 -2.19
N SER A 40 -14.26 9.14 -2.39
CA SER A 40 -15.25 9.21 -1.30
C SER A 40 -15.34 7.88 -0.54
N ARG A 41 -15.25 6.76 -1.26
CA ARG A 41 -15.22 5.41 -0.67
C ARG A 41 -13.94 5.18 0.14
N LEU A 42 -12.77 5.56 -0.39
CA LEU A 42 -11.49 5.41 0.31
C LEU A 42 -11.45 6.20 1.61
N ILE A 43 -11.89 7.46 1.58
CA ILE A 43 -11.97 8.30 2.79
C ILE A 43 -12.89 7.67 3.83
N ARG A 44 -14.05 7.14 3.42
CA ARG A 44 -14.95 6.46 4.35
C ARG A 44 -14.29 5.23 4.98
N LEU A 45 -13.56 4.42 4.21
CA LEU A 45 -12.83 3.26 4.72
C LEU A 45 -11.76 3.67 5.72
N ILE A 46 -10.90 4.63 5.38
CA ILE A 46 -9.85 5.14 6.29
C ILE A 46 -10.46 5.66 7.60
N LEU A 47 -11.53 6.45 7.51
CA LEU A 47 -12.22 7.00 8.69
C LEU A 47 -12.94 5.94 9.52
N ASN A 48 -13.39 4.83 8.92
CA ASN A 48 -13.98 3.72 9.66
C ASN A 48 -12.92 2.86 10.32
N ASN A 49 -11.86 2.51 9.59
CA ASN A 49 -10.76 1.68 10.06
C ASN A 49 -10.02 2.34 11.24
N SER A 50 -9.91 3.67 11.23
CA SER A 50 -9.29 4.46 12.30
C SER A 50 -10.12 4.61 13.58
N LYS A 51 -11.40 4.16 13.60
CA LYS A 51 -12.23 4.16 14.82
C LYS A 51 -11.84 3.06 15.80
N SER A 52 -11.20 2.00 15.31
CA SER A 52 -10.80 0.84 16.10
C SER A 52 -9.27 0.76 16.15
N PRO A 53 -8.67 0.31 17.27
CA PRO A 53 -7.23 0.06 17.33
C PRO A 53 -6.79 -1.09 16.41
N MET A 54 -7.73 -1.96 16.02
CA MET A 54 -7.52 -3.10 15.14
C MET A 54 -8.65 -3.19 14.11
N VAL A 55 -8.32 -3.63 12.90
CA VAL A 55 -9.27 -3.89 11.81
C VAL A 55 -9.03 -5.28 11.24
N LYS A 56 -10.04 -5.84 10.57
CA LYS A 56 -9.83 -7.11 9.87
C LYS A 56 -8.82 -6.92 8.75
N LEU A 57 -8.00 -7.93 8.51
CA LEU A 57 -7.03 -7.91 7.41
C LEU A 57 -7.74 -7.68 6.07
N GLU A 58 -8.92 -8.27 5.88
CA GLU A 58 -9.79 -7.99 4.72
C GLU A 58 -10.11 -6.48 4.56
N GLU A 59 -10.45 -5.77 5.64
CA GLU A 59 -10.79 -4.35 5.61
C GLU A 59 -9.57 -3.48 5.31
N GLU A 60 -8.40 -3.82 5.86
CA GLU A 60 -7.13 -3.18 5.53
C GLU A 60 -6.79 -3.37 4.05
N LEU A 61 -6.85 -4.60 3.53
CA LEU A 61 -6.53 -4.89 2.13
C LEU A 61 -7.50 -4.20 1.17
N ASN A 62 -8.78 -4.15 1.51
CA ASN A 62 -9.77 -3.40 0.72
C ASN A 62 -9.44 -1.90 0.64
N ALA A 63 -8.99 -1.29 1.73
CA ALA A 63 -8.55 0.10 1.72
C ALA A 63 -7.25 0.29 0.93
N LEU A 64 -6.29 -0.63 1.10
CA LEU A 64 -4.99 -0.61 0.43
C LEU A 64 -5.13 -0.76 -1.10
N LEU A 65 -5.93 -1.71 -1.56
CA LEU A 65 -6.18 -1.93 -2.99
C LEU A 65 -6.85 -0.71 -3.64
N LEU A 66 -7.85 -0.13 -2.97
CA LEU A 66 -8.49 1.09 -3.46
C LEU A 66 -7.52 2.27 -3.52
N TYR A 67 -6.60 2.38 -2.55
CA TYR A 67 -5.53 3.37 -2.58
C TYR A 67 -4.60 3.15 -3.79
N ILE A 68 -4.13 1.92 -4.03
CA ILE A 68 -3.26 1.57 -5.16
C ILE A 68 -3.94 1.88 -6.49
N GLU A 69 -5.21 1.50 -6.65
CA GLU A 69 -5.99 1.81 -7.86
C GLU A 69 -6.07 3.32 -8.12
N MET A 70 -6.27 4.11 -7.06
CA MET A 70 -6.36 5.56 -7.19
C MET A 70 -5.02 6.18 -7.60
N GLU A 71 -3.94 5.71 -7.01
CA GLU A 71 -2.58 6.12 -7.38
C GLU A 71 -2.26 5.72 -8.83
N ASN A 72 -2.55 4.48 -9.21
CA ASN A 72 -2.29 4.01 -10.57
C ASN A 72 -3.04 4.84 -11.62
N PHE A 73 -4.32 5.10 -11.36
CA PHE A 73 -5.15 5.94 -12.22
C PHE A 73 -4.64 7.37 -12.33
N ARG A 74 -4.16 7.95 -11.22
CA ARG A 74 -3.52 9.28 -11.21
C ARG A 74 -2.27 9.35 -12.09
N PHE A 75 -1.59 8.22 -12.26
CA PHE A 75 -0.40 8.08 -13.07
C PHE A 75 -0.66 7.47 -14.44
N ASN A 76 -1.90 7.52 -14.94
CA ASN A 76 -2.30 6.97 -16.26
C ASN A 76 -1.95 5.49 -16.42
N ASP A 77 -2.24 4.70 -15.39
CA ASP A 77 -2.05 3.25 -15.38
C ASP A 77 -0.60 2.85 -15.69
N LYS A 78 0.38 3.58 -15.13
CA LYS A 78 1.82 3.38 -15.37
C LYS A 78 2.39 2.07 -14.82
N PHE A 79 1.67 1.40 -13.93
CA PHE A 79 2.09 0.14 -13.36
C PHE A 79 0.94 -0.85 -13.25
N ASP A 80 1.28 -2.13 -13.13
CA ASP A 80 0.35 -3.20 -12.78
C ASP A 80 0.57 -3.59 -11.32
N PHE A 81 -0.45 -4.19 -10.69
CA PHE A 81 -0.32 -4.67 -9.33
C PHE A 81 -0.98 -6.04 -9.15
N GLU A 82 -0.38 -6.85 -8.28
CA GLU A 82 -0.81 -8.20 -7.98
C GLU A 82 -0.84 -8.42 -6.46
N LEU A 83 -1.88 -9.11 -5.99
CA LEU A 83 -2.03 -9.51 -4.59
C LEU A 83 -2.10 -11.03 -4.53
N TYR A 84 -1.15 -11.63 -3.83
CA TYR A 84 -1.10 -13.04 -3.53
C TYR A 84 -1.29 -13.26 -2.04
N VAL A 85 -2.24 -14.11 -1.70
CA VAL A 85 -2.53 -14.51 -0.32
C VAL A 85 -2.45 -16.01 -0.25
N GLU A 86 -1.65 -16.52 0.68
CA GLU A 86 -1.56 -17.97 0.94
C GLU A 86 -2.92 -18.53 1.37
N GLU A 87 -3.29 -19.70 0.84
CA GLU A 87 -4.65 -20.28 0.97
C GLU A 87 -5.06 -20.53 2.44
N GLU A 88 -4.09 -20.79 3.31
CA GLU A 88 -4.32 -21.02 4.74
C GLU A 88 -4.74 -19.74 5.51
N ILE A 89 -4.66 -18.57 4.89
CA ILE A 89 -4.89 -17.27 5.53
C ILE A 89 -6.36 -16.86 5.41
N SER A 90 -7.06 -16.91 6.54
CA SER A 90 -8.44 -16.40 6.66
C SER A 90 -8.47 -14.89 6.91
N LEU A 91 -8.59 -14.11 5.83
CA LEU A 91 -8.56 -12.63 5.86
C LEU A 91 -9.59 -12.00 6.83
N GLY A 92 -10.75 -12.64 7.00
CA GLY A 92 -11.84 -12.15 7.85
C GLY A 92 -11.68 -12.45 9.35
N GLN A 93 -10.69 -13.28 9.71
CA GLN A 93 -10.43 -13.72 11.09
C GLN A 93 -9.16 -13.12 11.70
N ILE A 94 -8.30 -12.53 10.88
CA ILE A 94 -7.06 -11.89 11.33
C ILE A 94 -7.31 -10.41 11.53
N GLU A 95 -6.86 -9.90 12.68
CA GLU A 95 -6.90 -8.48 13.00
C GLU A 95 -5.50 -7.86 13.03
N ILE A 96 -5.37 -6.71 12.37
CA ILE A 96 -4.13 -5.93 12.27
C ILE A 96 -4.37 -4.46 12.59
N PRO A 97 -3.34 -3.71 13.01
CA PRO A 97 -3.46 -2.26 13.15
C PRO A 97 -3.81 -1.63 11.80
N PRO A 98 -4.76 -0.68 11.76
CA PRO A 98 -5.13 -0.01 10.52
C PRO A 98 -3.96 0.77 9.93
N MET A 99 -3.92 0.82 8.60
CA MET A 99 -2.92 1.52 7.79
C MET A 99 -1.46 1.06 8.00
N ILE A 100 -1.23 -0.14 8.54
CA ILE A 100 0.12 -0.62 8.77
C ILE A 100 0.88 -0.92 7.47
N LEU A 101 0.15 -1.28 6.40
CA LEU A 101 0.74 -1.64 5.10
C LEU A 101 0.97 -0.43 4.20
N GLN A 102 0.18 0.62 4.40
CA GLN A 102 0.16 1.80 3.54
C GLN A 102 1.55 2.44 3.36
N PRO A 103 2.38 2.69 4.39
CA PRO A 103 3.68 3.33 4.21
C PRO A 103 4.63 2.56 3.28
N PHE A 104 4.52 1.23 3.25
CA PHE A 104 5.37 0.37 2.42
C PHE A 104 4.92 0.43 0.95
N VAL A 105 3.61 0.39 0.72
CA VAL A 105 3.03 0.58 -0.63
C VAL A 105 3.27 1.99 -1.16
N GLU A 106 3.11 3.01 -0.32
CA GLU A 106 3.42 4.40 -0.67
C GLU A 106 4.88 4.51 -1.13
N ASN A 107 5.81 3.94 -0.37
CA ASN A 107 7.22 3.95 -0.75
C ASN A 107 7.48 3.23 -2.09
N ALA A 108 6.87 2.07 -2.31
CA ALA A 108 7.02 1.30 -3.53
C ALA A 108 6.53 2.05 -4.77
N ILE A 109 5.33 2.66 -4.70
CA ILE A 109 4.76 3.42 -5.81
C ILE A 109 5.58 4.68 -6.06
N TRP A 110 5.80 5.50 -5.03
CA TRP A 110 6.32 6.86 -5.19
C TRP A 110 7.82 6.87 -5.48
N HIS A 111 8.59 6.09 -4.73
CA HIS A 111 10.05 6.09 -4.84
C HIS A 111 10.56 4.99 -5.78
N GLY A 112 9.78 3.93 -6.00
CA GLY A 112 10.12 2.85 -6.92
C GLY A 112 9.58 3.12 -8.33
N LEU A 113 8.27 2.99 -8.48
CA LEU A 113 7.61 2.88 -9.79
C LEU A 113 7.52 4.21 -10.54
N MET A 114 7.30 5.33 -9.84
CA MET A 114 7.04 6.62 -10.51
C MET A 114 8.25 7.25 -11.19
N HIS A 115 9.45 6.79 -10.86
CA HIS A 115 10.70 7.25 -11.47
C HIS A 115 11.23 6.31 -12.56
N LYS A 116 10.44 5.30 -12.93
CA LYS A 116 10.76 4.36 -14.02
C LYS A 116 10.25 4.93 -15.34
N GLU A 117 11.14 5.09 -16.31
CA GLU A 117 10.84 5.69 -17.62
C GLU A 117 10.76 4.63 -18.75
N ASP A 118 11.51 3.53 -18.63
CA ASP A 118 11.80 2.64 -19.76
C ASP A 118 10.85 1.42 -19.88
N GLU A 119 10.17 1.02 -18.81
CA GLU A 119 9.30 -0.17 -18.78
C GLU A 119 8.12 0.02 -17.81
N ARG A 120 7.05 -0.76 -18.01
CA ARG A 120 5.88 -0.76 -17.14
C ARG A 120 6.25 -1.21 -15.73
N GLY A 121 5.76 -0.47 -14.73
CA GLY A 121 5.96 -0.82 -13.33
C GLY A 121 5.15 -2.04 -12.90
N VAL A 122 5.60 -2.79 -11.90
CA VAL A 122 4.88 -3.89 -11.27
C VAL A 122 5.04 -3.78 -9.76
N LEU A 123 3.90 -3.78 -9.05
CA LEU A 123 3.80 -3.85 -7.60
C LEU A 123 3.24 -5.21 -7.19
N THR A 124 4.02 -6.02 -6.47
CA THR A 124 3.56 -7.32 -5.97
C THR A 124 3.42 -7.28 -4.46
N ILE A 125 2.26 -7.70 -3.95
CA ILE A 125 1.97 -7.85 -2.52
C ILE A 125 1.78 -9.34 -2.24
N ASN A 126 2.71 -9.93 -1.52
CA ASN A 126 2.67 -11.32 -1.09
C ASN A 126 2.37 -11.39 0.42
N ILE A 127 1.32 -12.12 0.79
CA ILE A 127 0.92 -12.34 2.18
C ILE A 127 1.02 -13.83 2.46
N LYS A 128 1.89 -14.20 3.40
CA LYS A 128 2.16 -15.60 3.75
C LYS A 128 2.35 -15.78 5.26
N LEU A 129 2.23 -17.00 5.74
CA LEU A 129 2.67 -17.37 7.08
C LEU A 129 4.19 -17.64 7.07
N ASN A 130 4.84 -17.45 8.21
CA ASN A 130 6.19 -17.97 8.40
C ASN A 130 6.18 -19.49 8.61
N ASP A 131 7.35 -20.13 8.56
CA ASP A 131 7.48 -21.59 8.72
C ASP A 131 6.86 -22.13 10.03
N ALA A 132 6.88 -21.33 11.10
CA ALA A 132 6.28 -21.67 12.39
C ALA A 132 4.77 -21.41 12.48
N LYS A 133 4.15 -20.84 11.44
CA LYS A 133 2.73 -20.47 11.33
C LYS A 133 2.21 -19.56 12.46
N ASP A 134 3.09 -18.80 13.11
CA ASP A 134 2.75 -17.91 14.24
C ASP A 134 2.82 -16.42 13.87
N LYS A 135 3.31 -16.10 12.67
CA LYS A 135 3.44 -14.74 12.15
C LYS A 135 2.91 -14.64 10.72
N LEU A 136 2.21 -13.54 10.48
CA LEU A 136 1.82 -13.09 9.15
C LEU A 136 2.95 -12.24 8.57
N CYS A 137 3.46 -12.64 7.42
CA CYS A 137 4.50 -11.95 6.68
C CYS A 137 3.90 -11.26 5.46
N PHE A 138 4.08 -9.94 5.40
CA PHE A 138 3.78 -9.13 4.22
C PHE A 138 5.09 -8.83 3.50
N ILE A 139 5.12 -9.13 2.22
CA ILE A 139 6.24 -8.88 1.33
C ILE A 139 5.71 -7.96 0.23
N ILE A 140 6.23 -6.74 0.17
CA ILE A 140 5.86 -5.73 -0.82
C ILE A 140 7.07 -5.51 -1.71
N GLU A 141 6.90 -5.81 -2.99
CA GLU A 141 7.96 -5.81 -3.99
C GLU A 141 7.59 -4.88 -5.14
N ASP A 142 8.55 -4.08 -5.58
CA ASP A 142 8.43 -3.28 -6.78
C ASP A 142 9.63 -3.50 -7.72
N ASN A 143 9.37 -3.47 -9.02
CA ASN A 143 10.40 -3.49 -10.07
C ASN A 143 10.88 -2.07 -10.46
N GLY A 144 10.71 -1.11 -9.54
CA GLY A 144 11.08 0.28 -9.71
C GLY A 144 12.59 0.49 -9.74
N ILE A 145 13.00 1.76 -9.70
CA ILE A 145 14.42 2.13 -9.81
C ILE A 145 15.26 1.81 -8.55
N GLY A 146 14.62 1.34 -7.47
CA GLY A 146 15.25 1.13 -6.16
C GLY A 146 15.72 2.44 -5.50
N ARG A 147 16.22 2.34 -4.25
CA ARG A 147 16.71 3.52 -3.50
C ARG A 147 18.08 4.03 -3.93
N GLU A 148 18.78 3.32 -4.83
CA GLU A 148 20.18 3.61 -5.15
C GLU A 148 20.36 4.69 -6.23
N LYS A 149 19.33 5.14 -6.95
CA LYS A 149 19.51 6.24 -7.91
C LYS A 149 19.76 7.64 -7.30
N HIS A 150 19.77 7.77 -5.97
CA HIS A 150 20.35 8.95 -5.31
C HIS A 150 21.87 8.86 -5.09
N SER A 151 22.50 7.72 -5.41
CA SER A 151 23.94 7.48 -5.33
C SER A 151 24.44 6.89 -6.66
N LYS A 152 25.17 7.68 -7.44
CA LYS A 152 25.83 7.27 -8.69
C LYS A 152 26.64 5.97 -8.49
N SER A 153 26.10 4.81 -8.86
CA SER A 153 26.86 3.56 -9.00
C SER A 153 26.02 2.51 -9.72
N GLU A 154 26.49 2.06 -10.88
CA GLU A 154 25.92 1.00 -11.72
C GLU A 154 26.02 -0.39 -11.05
N ARG A 155 25.18 -0.66 -10.06
CA ARG A 155 24.94 -2.02 -9.57
C ARG A 155 23.52 -2.46 -9.94
N ALA A 156 23.39 -3.73 -10.29
CA ALA A 156 22.22 -4.33 -10.94
C ALA A 156 20.88 -3.86 -10.35
N ARG A 157 19.89 -3.59 -11.23
CA ARG A 157 18.51 -3.17 -10.90
C ARG A 157 17.81 -4.29 -10.09
N LEU A 158 18.03 -4.34 -8.78
CA LEU A 158 17.39 -5.31 -7.89
C LEU A 158 16.00 -4.80 -7.46
N PRO A 159 14.98 -5.68 -7.38
CA PRO A 159 13.66 -5.29 -6.88
C PRO A 159 13.75 -4.83 -5.42
N ASN A 160 12.95 -3.83 -5.06
CA ASN A 160 12.94 -3.27 -3.71
C ASN A 160 11.98 -4.08 -2.84
N ILE A 161 12.53 -4.97 -2.02
CA ILE A 161 11.76 -5.88 -1.16
C ILE A 161 11.64 -5.26 0.23
N ASN A 162 10.42 -4.89 0.63
CA ASN A 162 10.13 -4.53 2.02
C ASN A 162 9.33 -5.64 2.70
N GLN A 163 9.79 -6.10 3.85
CA GLN A 163 9.13 -7.15 4.63
C GLN A 163 8.62 -6.61 5.96
N LEU A 164 7.36 -6.90 6.26
CA LEU A 164 6.74 -6.68 7.56
C LEU A 164 6.29 -8.02 8.13
N ALA A 165 6.78 -8.38 9.31
CA ALA A 165 6.29 -9.52 10.07
C ALA A 165 5.37 -9.03 11.19
N TYR A 166 4.12 -9.49 11.19
CA TYR A 166 3.13 -9.22 12.21
C TYR A 166 2.81 -10.51 12.98
N LYS A 167 2.97 -10.49 14.30
CA LYS A 167 2.69 -11.66 15.15
C LYS A 167 1.18 -11.83 15.28
N LEU A 168 0.67 -13.02 14.95
CA LEU A 168 -0.74 -13.33 15.09
C LEU A 168 -1.12 -13.34 16.58
N ARG A 169 -2.22 -12.67 16.93
CA ARG A 169 -2.80 -12.80 18.28
C ARG A 169 -3.59 -14.09 18.35
N THR A 170 -3.02 -15.12 18.98
CA THR A 170 -3.81 -16.05 19.80
C THR A 170 -4.12 -15.35 21.12
N THR A 171 -5.31 -15.53 21.66
CA THR A 171 -5.76 -14.91 22.91
C THR A 171 -4.68 -14.95 24.02
N ALA A 172 -4.41 -13.75 24.58
CA ALA A 172 -3.50 -13.41 25.69
C ALA A 172 -2.00 -13.16 25.37
N LEU A 173 -1.56 -11.93 25.74
CA LEU A 173 -0.20 -11.36 25.92
C LEU A 173 0.37 -10.39 24.85
N PRO A 174 1.15 -9.35 25.26
CA PRO A 174 1.57 -8.22 24.42
C PRO A 174 2.78 -8.52 23.50
N LEU A 175 2.89 -7.70 22.46
CA LEU A 175 3.68 -7.82 21.23
C LEU A 175 5.21 -7.61 21.38
N SER A 176 5.98 -8.26 20.50
CA SER A 176 7.27 -7.77 20.00
C SER A 176 7.26 -7.74 18.46
N MET A 177 7.62 -6.60 17.87
CA MET A 177 7.79 -6.41 16.42
C MET A 177 9.26 -6.66 16.07
N SER A 178 9.55 -7.49 15.05
CA SER A 178 10.90 -7.65 14.51
C SER A 178 10.87 -7.31 13.01
N CYS A 179 11.41 -6.14 12.66
CA CYS A 179 11.66 -5.76 11.27
C CYS A 179 13.07 -6.23 10.89
N SER A 180 13.17 -7.20 9.98
CA SER A 180 14.43 -7.63 9.39
C SER A 180 14.52 -7.08 7.97
N LYS A 181 15.27 -5.99 7.79
CA LYS A 181 15.77 -5.60 6.47
C LYS A 181 16.85 -6.60 6.07
N ARG A 182 16.56 -7.52 5.15
CA ARG A 182 17.64 -8.19 4.40
C ARG A 182 17.94 -7.34 3.18
N MET A 183 19.09 -6.67 3.21
CA MET A 183 19.74 -6.22 1.97
C MET A 183 20.11 -7.47 1.17
N PRO A 184 19.90 -7.49 -0.16
CA PRO A 184 20.51 -8.52 -0.99
C PRO A 184 22.03 -8.39 -0.86
N VAL A 185 22.70 -9.53 -0.69
CA VAL A 185 24.17 -9.64 -0.71
C VAL A 185 24.67 -9.34 -2.12
#